data_AF-A0A944GPJ4-F1
#
_entry.id   AF-A0A944GPJ4-F1
#
_cell.length_a   1.000
_cell.length_b   1.000
_cell.length_c   1.000
_cell.angle_alpha   90.00
_cell.angle_beta   90.00
_cell.angle_gamma   90.00
#
_symmetry.space_group_name_H-M   'P 1'
#
loop_
_entity.id
_entity.type
_entity.pdbx_description
1 polymer ?
#
loop_
_entity_poly.entity_id
_entity_poly.type
_entity_poly.pdbx_seq_one_letter_code
_entity_poly.pdbx_strand_id
1 'polypeptide(L)' 'MLKDITIGQFFPGNSIIHRLDSRFKILLDIAYVVMLFIAGNYWSLLTAGVFLLIVYMLSGISFKLIFKR' A
#
# COMPACT_ATOMS: atom_id res chain seq x y z
N MET A 1 1.35 4.86 -29.67
CA MET A 1 1.94 5.69 -28.61
C MET A 1 0.87 5.99 -27.55
N LEU A 2 0.59 5.00 -26.68
CA LEU A 2 -0.22 5.15 -25.46
C LEU A 2 0.47 4.41 -24.29
N LYS A 3 1.81 4.47 -24.24
CA LYS A 3 2.63 3.77 -23.24
C LYS A 3 2.67 4.49 -21.88
N ASP A 4 2.08 5.69 -21.81
CA ASP A 4 2.20 6.60 -20.67
C ASP A 4 0.91 6.72 -19.85
N ILE A 5 -0.13 5.92 -20.16
CA ILE A 5 -1.39 5.92 -19.42
C ILE A 5 -1.53 4.57 -18.69
N THR A 6 -0.95 4.49 -17.50
CA THR A 6 -1.10 3.36 -16.56
C THR A 6 -2.43 3.45 -15.78
N ILE A 7 -3.48 4.05 -16.35
CA ILE A 7 -4.76 4.20 -15.65
C ILE A 7 -5.51 2.87 -15.71
N GLY A 8 -5.77 2.28 -14.54
CA GLY A 8 -6.51 1.02 -14.40
C GLY A 8 -5.67 -0.25 -14.59
N GLN A 9 -4.34 -0.16 -14.64
CA GLN A 9 -3.47 -1.34 -14.74
C GLN A 9 -3.09 -1.87 -13.35
N PHE A 10 -3.23 -3.18 -13.17
CA PHE A 10 -2.70 -3.87 -11.98
C PHE A 10 -1.18 -4.00 -12.11
N PHE A 11 -0.44 -3.65 -11.06
CA PHE A 11 1.00 -3.88 -11.02
C PHE A 11 1.29 -5.37 -10.87
N PRO A 12 1.93 -6.01 -11.86
CA PRO A 12 2.26 -7.43 -11.75
C PRO A 12 3.34 -7.62 -10.68
N GLY A 13 3.11 -8.59 -9.79
CA GLY A 13 4.02 -8.94 -8.71
C GLY A 13 3.68 -10.30 -8.13
N ASN A 14 4.65 -10.96 -7.49
CA ASN A 14 4.50 -12.28 -6.88
C ASN A 14 4.78 -12.27 -5.37
N SER A 15 4.41 -11.16 -4.70
CA SER A 15 4.64 -10.98 -3.27
C SER A 15 3.49 -11.54 -2.42
N ILE A 16 3.67 -11.58 -1.10
CA ILE A 16 2.63 -12.02 -0.16
C ILE A 16 1.36 -11.19 -0.33
N ILE A 17 1.49 -9.86 -0.43
CA ILE A 17 0.35 -8.94 -0.67
C ILE A 17 -0.30 -9.23 -2.03
N HIS A 18 0.47 -9.57 -3.07
CA HIS A 18 -0.10 -9.84 -4.40
C HIS A 18 -0.94 -11.12 -4.42
N ARG A 19 -0.48 -12.17 -3.72
CA ARG A 19 -1.16 -13.49 -3.64
C ARG A 19 -2.36 -13.52 -2.71
N LEU A 20 -2.54 -12.48 -1.92
CA LEU A 20 -3.60 -12.39 -0.92
C LEU A 20 -4.97 -12.17 -1.58
N ASP A 21 -6.04 -12.69 -0.98
CA ASP A 21 -7.41 -12.52 -1.51
C ASP A 21 -7.79 -11.04 -1.63
N SER A 22 -8.40 -10.67 -2.77
CA SER A 22 -8.75 -9.27 -3.07
C SER A 22 -9.63 -8.61 -1.99
N ARG A 23 -10.50 -9.39 -1.33
CA ARG A 23 -11.38 -8.90 -0.25
C ARG A 23 -10.58 -8.41 0.97
N PHE A 24 -9.51 -9.12 1.31
CA PHE A 24 -8.69 -8.77 2.47
C PHE A 24 -7.79 -7.58 2.19
N LYS A 25 -7.38 -7.34 0.93
CA LYS A 25 -6.70 -6.10 0.53
C LYS A 25 -7.60 -4.87 0.77
N ILE A 26 -8.86 -4.94 0.33
CA ILE A 26 -9.85 -3.88 0.58
C ILE A 26 -10.06 -3.68 2.09
N LEU A 27 -10.17 -4.77 2.85
CA LEU A 27 -10.34 -4.68 4.30
C LEU A 27 -9.12 -4.04 4.99
N LEU A 28 -7.90 -4.39 4.57
CA LEU A 28 -6.65 -3.78 5.02
C LEU A 28 -6.63 -2.27 4.75
N ASP A 29 -7.03 -1.85 3.55
CA ASP A 29 -7.07 -0.43 3.17
C ASP A 29 -8.06 0.35 4.05
N ILE A 30 -9.26 -0.19 4.26
CA ILE A 30 -10.27 0.42 5.15
C ILE A 30 -9.75 0.50 6.59
N ALA A 31 -9.17 -0.59 7.10
CA ALA A 31 -8.61 -0.64 8.44
C ALA A 31 -7.49 0.39 8.63
N TYR A 32 -6.63 0.57 7.62
CA TYR A 32 -5.57 1.56 7.64
C TYR A 32 -6.10 2.99 7.67
N VAL A 33 -7.13 3.30 6.87
CA VAL A 33 -7.79 4.61 6.91
C VAL A 33 -8.37 4.87 8.30
N VAL A 34 -9.13 3.93 8.87
CA VAL A 34 -9.69 4.07 10.23
C VAL A 34 -8.59 4.30 11.28
N MET A 35 -7.48 3.56 11.20
CA MET A 35 -6.33 3.74 12.08
C MET A 35 -5.77 5.16 12.03
N LEU A 36 -5.64 5.75 10.83
CA LEU A 36 -5.16 7.13 10.67
C LEU A 36 -6.12 8.17 11.26
N PHE A 37 -7.43 7.96 11.15
CA PHE A 37 -8.42 8.87 11.74
C PHE A 37 -8.47 8.83 13.27
N ILE A 38 -8.11 7.69 13.87
CA ILE A 38 -8.07 7.52 15.34
C ILE A 38 -6.72 7.96 15.92
N ALA A 39 -5.68 8.08 15.09
CA ALA A 39 -4.33 8.44 15.54
C ALA A 39 -4.26 9.90 16.07
N GLY A 40 -4.38 10.07 17.39
CA GLY A 40 -4.33 11.38 18.05
C GLY A 40 -2.95 11.84 18.52
N ASN A 41 -1.97 10.94 18.57
CA ASN A 41 -0.65 11.20 19.16
C ASN A 41 0.49 10.87 18.17
N TYR A 42 1.68 11.46 18.39
CA TYR A 42 2.88 11.17 17.58
C TYR A 42 3.21 9.67 17.53
N TRP A 43 3.07 8.96 18.66
CA TRP A 43 3.31 7.52 18.72
C TRP A 43 2.32 6.71 17.88
N SER A 44 1.03 7.06 17.87
CA SER A 44 0.03 6.39 17.02
C SER A 44 0.23 6.67 15.53
N LEU A 45 0.77 7.84 15.20
CA LEU A 45 1.14 8.14 13.82
C LEU A 45 2.37 7.34 13.38
N LEU A 46 3.35 7.19 14.28
CA LEU A 46 4.56 6.39 14.04
C LEU A 46 4.19 4.91 13.81
N THR A 47 3.28 4.34 14.61
CA THR A 47 2.81 2.96 14.40
C THR A 47 2.10 2.79 13.06
N ALA A 48 1.29 3.76 12.63
CA ALA A 48 0.67 3.74 11.30
C ALA A 48 1.73 3.82 10.17
N GLY A 49 2.79 4.61 10.36
CA GLY A 49 3.92 4.67 9.42
C GLY A 49 4.70 3.36 9.33
N VAL A 50 4.95 2.70 10.46
CA VAL A 50 5.61 1.37 10.50
C VAL A 50 4.74 0.31 9.82
N PHE A 51 3.43 0.32 10.07
CA PHE A 51 2.50 -0.59 9.42
C PHE A 51 2.54 -0.43 7.88
N LEU A 52 2.50 0.81 7.39
CA LEU A 52 2.62 1.10 5.95
C LEU A 52 3.94 0.56 5.38
N LEU A 53 5.06 0.81 6.06
CA LEU A 53 6.38 0.32 5.64
C LEU A 53 6.42 -1.21 5.54
N ILE A 54 5.86 -1.91 6.52
CA ILE A 54 5.80 -3.38 6.52
C ILE A 54 5.00 -3.87 5.30
N VAL A 55 3.80 -3.32 5.08
CA VAL A 55 2.95 -3.69 3.93
C VAL A 55 3.67 -3.41 2.62
N TYR A 56 4.35 -2.28 2.51
CA TYR A 56 5.14 -1.92 1.33
C TYR A 56 6.28 -2.91 1.08
N MET A 57 7.05 -3.28 2.11
CA MET A 57 8.13 -4.26 1.99
C MET A 57 7.59 -5.63 1.58
N LEU A 58 6.45 -6.05 2.15
CA LEU A 58 5.75 -7.28 1.77
C LEU A 58 5.16 -7.23 0.35
N SER A 59 4.98 -6.04 -0.23
CA SER A 59 4.52 -5.85 -1.60
C SER A 59 5.62 -6.10 -2.63
N GLY A 60 6.90 -5.93 -2.27
CA GLY A 60 8.03 -6.16 -3.17
C GLY A 60 8.08 -5.21 -4.37
N ILE A 61 7.41 -4.06 -4.28
CA ILE A 61 7.37 -3.04 -5.35
C ILE A 61 8.64 -2.18 -5.27
N SER A 62 9.26 -1.87 -6.40
CA SER A 62 10.46 -1.02 -6.45
C SER A 62 10.15 0.42 -5.99
N PHE A 63 10.99 1.00 -5.12
CA PHE A 63 10.86 2.39 -4.68
C PHE A 63 10.87 3.39 -5.85
N LYS A 64 11.54 3.04 -6.96
CA LYS A 64 11.58 3.88 -8.16
C LYS A 64 10.19 4.13 -8.75
N LEU A 65 9.24 3.23 -8.53
CA LEU A 65 7.85 3.37 -9.00
C LEU A 65 7.07 4.40 -8.19
N ILE A 66 7.29 4.48 -6.88
CA ILE A 66 6.61 5.46 -6.00
C ILE A 66 7.06 6.89 -6.30
N PHE A 67 8.35 7.08 -6.59
CA PHE A 67 8.92 8.38 -6.90
C PHE A 67 8.88 8.72 -8.39
N LYS A 68 8.29 7.86 -9.23
CA LYS A 68 8.10 8.15 -10.64
C LYS A 68 6.98 9.19 -10.76
N ARG A 69 7.36 10.42 -11.15
CA ARG A 69 6.42 11.51 -11.47
C ARG A 69 5.59 11.18 -12.70
#